data_AF-A0A943SM03-F1
#
_entry.id   AF-A0A943SM03-F1
#
_cell.length_a   1.000
_cell.length_b   1.000
_cell.length_c   1.000
_cell.angle_alpha   90.00
_cell.angle_beta   90.00
_cell.angle_gamma   90.00
#
_symmetry.space_group_name_H-M   'P 1'
#
loop_
_entity.id
_entity.type
_entity.pdbx_description
1 polymer ?
#
loop_
_entity_poly.entity_id
_entity_poly.type
_entity_poly.pdbx_seq_one_letter_code
_entity_poly.pdbx_strand_id
1 'polypeptide(L)'
;EGDESEGLSGIFKEVEVEKPGIGEADDFVEYYRVQGGTDGQKRSKDRIHINDDGTLAIADKEQILFVSKDREHAEYFLKNNREGGEMLTFKVPKWLDDFANEYAIPDLKYNINPKNQGKTVPRIVDPKTPGGGKYGYPAPWIEWIEEYGYGGRIL
;
A
#
# COMPACT_ATOMS: atom_id res chain seq x y z
N GLU A 1 35.90 -10.57 42.98
CA GLU A 1 34.46 -10.64 42.67
C GLU A 1 33.99 -9.25 42.29
N GLY A 2 33.19 -9.15 41.23
CA GLY A 2 32.52 -7.91 40.82
C GLY A 2 32.89 -7.44 39.41
N ASP A 3 32.45 -8.20 38.41
CA ASP A 3 32.35 -7.84 37.00
C ASP A 3 30.96 -7.22 36.79
N GLU A 4 30.87 -5.96 36.34
CA GLU A 4 29.60 -5.37 35.87
C GLU A 4 29.86 -4.48 34.66
N SER A 5 30.02 -5.14 33.52
CA SER A 5 29.67 -4.58 32.22
C SER A 5 28.15 -4.37 32.13
N GLU A 6 27.66 -3.17 32.40
CA GLU A 6 26.26 -2.82 32.12
C GLU A 6 26.15 -1.78 31.01
N GLY A 7 25.94 -2.31 29.80
CA GLY A 7 24.77 -1.94 28.99
C GLY A 7 24.69 -0.53 28.43
N LEU A 8 25.37 -0.26 27.31
CA LEU A 8 25.02 0.81 26.36
C LEU A 8 23.77 0.47 25.52
N SER A 9 22.77 -0.22 26.06
CA SER A 9 21.60 -0.71 25.29
C SER A 9 20.39 0.24 25.28
N GLY A 10 20.53 1.47 25.77
CA GLY A 10 19.36 2.29 26.14
C GLY A 10 19.00 3.49 25.26
N ILE A 11 19.64 3.75 24.11
CA ILE A 11 19.40 5.01 23.38
C ILE A 11 19.24 4.81 21.87
N PHE A 12 18.26 3.98 21.49
CA PHE A 12 17.56 4.17 20.22
C PHE A 12 16.10 4.38 20.55
N LYS A 13 15.75 5.63 20.82
CA LYS A 13 14.35 6.05 20.83
C LYS A 13 13.93 6.03 19.36
N GLU A 14 13.09 5.07 18.98
CA GLU A 14 12.37 5.16 17.70
C GLU A 14 11.70 6.52 17.66
N VAL A 15 12.14 7.37 16.73
CA VAL A 15 11.50 8.65 16.51
C VAL A 15 10.24 8.33 15.72
N GLU A 16 9.10 8.30 16.40
CA GLU A 16 7.81 8.41 15.71
C GLU A 16 7.82 9.74 14.95
N VAL A 17 7.99 9.66 13.64
CA VAL A 17 7.93 10.83 12.76
C VAL A 17 6.46 11.23 12.69
N GLU A 18 6.07 12.22 13.49
CA GLU A 18 4.74 12.83 13.39
C GLU A 18 4.59 13.45 11.99
N LYS A 19 3.81 12.79 11.12
CA LYS A 19 3.33 13.41 9.89
C LYS A 19 2.23 14.42 10.24
N PRO A 20 2.31 15.67 9.75
CA PRO A 20 1.24 16.64 9.94
C PRO A 20 -0.05 16.10 9.31
N GLY A 21 -1.10 15.99 10.13
CA GLY A 21 -2.42 15.47 9.70
C GLY A 21 -2.73 14.03 10.13
N ILE A 22 -1.81 13.36 10.83
CA ILE A 22 -2.07 12.08 11.49
C ILE A 22 -2.21 12.37 12.99
N GLY A 23 -3.44 12.42 13.50
CA GLY A 23 -3.66 12.62 14.93
C GLY A 23 -3.28 11.37 15.74
N GLU A 24 -3.04 11.52 17.05
CA GLU A 24 -2.71 10.42 17.98
C GLU A 24 -3.75 9.26 18.04
N ALA A 25 -4.85 9.34 17.29
CA ALA A 25 -5.94 8.37 17.32
C ALA A 25 -6.60 8.12 15.94
N ASP A 26 -5.87 8.23 14.84
CA ASP A 26 -6.40 7.72 13.57
C ASP A 26 -6.28 6.19 13.56
N ASP A 27 -7.40 5.48 13.45
CA ASP A 27 -7.36 4.05 13.13
C ASP A 27 -6.67 3.86 11.77
N PHE A 28 -5.95 2.75 11.58
CA PHE A 28 -5.25 2.47 10.33
C PHE A 28 -5.64 1.13 9.73
N VAL A 29 -5.53 1.04 8.41
CA VAL A 29 -5.71 -0.18 7.64
C VAL A 29 -4.39 -0.54 6.95
N GLU A 30 -3.99 -1.80 7.05
CA GLU A 30 -2.80 -2.30 6.35
C GLU A 30 -3.10 -2.58 4.88
N TYR A 31 -2.22 -2.08 4.03
CA TYR A 31 -2.23 -2.27 2.59
C TYR A 31 -1.00 -3.09 2.22
N TYR A 32 -1.13 -3.85 1.14
CA TYR A 32 -0.12 -4.74 0.62
C TYR A 32 0.04 -4.52 -0.88
N ARG A 33 1.27 -4.54 -1.37
CA ARG A 33 1.57 -4.47 -2.80
C ARG A 33 2.62 -5.50 -3.14
N VAL A 34 2.43 -6.17 -4.27
CA VAL A 34 3.46 -7.00 -4.90
C VAL A 34 4.08 -6.25 -6.06
N GLN A 35 5.40 -6.14 -6.07
CA GLN A 35 6.17 -5.55 -7.17
C GLN A 35 7.36 -6.45 -7.57
N GLY A 36 7.96 -6.16 -8.72
CA GLY A 36 8.95 -7.03 -9.33
C GLY A 36 8.37 -8.34 -9.91
N GLY A 37 9.18 -9.40 -9.83
CA GLY A 37 8.94 -10.70 -10.45
C GLY A 37 9.82 -10.96 -11.66
N THR A 38 9.86 -12.22 -12.07
CA THR A 38 10.61 -12.69 -13.24
C THR A 38 10.17 -11.99 -14.53
N ASP A 39 11.14 -11.79 -15.43
CA ASP A 39 10.96 -11.04 -16.67
C ASP A 39 9.83 -11.57 -17.55
N GLY A 40 9.04 -10.66 -18.13
CA GLY A 40 7.96 -10.96 -19.05
C GLY A 40 6.64 -10.25 -18.74
N GLN A 41 5.55 -10.71 -19.35
CA GLN A 41 4.22 -10.06 -19.26
C GLN A 41 3.60 -10.10 -17.85
N LYS A 42 4.17 -10.88 -16.95
CA LYS A 42 3.66 -11.00 -15.59
C LYS A 42 4.38 -10.11 -14.58
N ARG A 43 5.47 -9.42 -14.90
CA ARG A 43 6.18 -8.53 -13.96
C ARG A 43 5.33 -7.33 -13.56
N SER A 44 5.36 -6.90 -12.29
CA SER A 44 4.88 -5.56 -11.91
C SER A 44 6.00 -4.56 -11.91
N LYS A 45 5.67 -3.34 -12.31
CA LYS A 45 6.53 -2.19 -12.11
C LYS A 45 6.79 -1.98 -10.61
N ASP A 46 8.05 -1.71 -10.31
CA ASP A 46 8.52 -1.26 -9.00
C ASP A 46 8.13 0.21 -8.91
N ARG A 47 7.13 0.50 -8.08
CA ARG A 47 6.50 1.83 -8.03
C ARG A 47 6.54 2.44 -6.65
N ILE A 48 6.32 1.64 -5.61
CA ILE A 48 6.38 2.11 -4.24
C ILE A 48 7.81 1.90 -3.77
N HIS A 49 8.49 3.01 -3.52
CA HIS A 49 9.73 3.06 -2.78
C HIS A 49 9.40 3.45 -1.33
N ILE A 50 9.99 2.73 -0.38
CA ILE A 50 9.86 3.02 1.04
C ILE A 50 11.13 3.77 1.44
N ASN A 51 10.95 4.98 1.94
CA ASN A 51 12.04 5.80 2.45
C ASN A 51 12.50 5.29 3.82
N ASP A 52 13.69 5.70 4.26
CA ASP A 52 14.29 5.27 5.52
C ASP A 52 13.42 5.58 6.76
N ASP A 53 12.57 6.61 6.68
CA ASP A 53 11.63 7.01 7.72
C ASP A 53 10.28 6.27 7.66
N GLY A 54 10.16 5.27 6.79
CA GLY A 54 8.95 4.47 6.58
C GLY A 54 7.86 5.20 5.78
N THR A 55 8.13 6.38 5.24
CA THR A 55 7.23 7.06 4.31
C THR A 55 7.33 6.48 2.90
N LEU A 56 6.36 6.80 2.05
CA LEU A 56 6.27 6.26 0.70
C LEU A 56 6.69 7.31 -0.33
N ALA A 57 7.35 6.87 -1.39
CA ALA A 57 7.47 7.58 -2.64
C ALA A 57 6.92 6.67 -3.76
N ILE A 58 5.92 7.12 -4.50
CA ILE A 58 5.17 6.34 -5.48
C ILE A 58 5.32 6.95 -6.86
N ALA A 59 6.03 6.27 -7.74
CA ALA A 59 6.23 6.69 -9.12
C ALA A 59 5.01 6.44 -10.03
N ASP A 60 5.01 7.07 -11.21
CA ASP A 60 4.09 6.81 -12.34
C ASP A 60 2.61 7.03 -11.97
N LYS A 61 2.26 8.21 -11.43
CA LYS A 61 0.91 8.55 -10.94
C LYS A 61 -0.19 8.51 -12.01
N GLU A 62 0.18 8.57 -13.29
CA GLU A 62 -0.77 8.44 -14.40
C GLU A 62 -1.33 7.01 -14.53
N GLN A 63 -0.62 6.02 -14.00
CA GLN A 63 -1.03 4.62 -14.03
C GLN A 63 -1.67 4.18 -12.72
N ILE A 64 -2.69 3.32 -12.83
CA ILE A 64 -3.42 2.77 -11.69
C ILE A 64 -2.48 2.02 -10.75
N LEU A 65 -2.52 2.40 -9.48
CA LEU A 65 -1.82 1.70 -8.41
C LEU A 65 -2.70 0.56 -7.88
N PHE A 66 -2.32 -0.67 -8.19
CA PHE A 66 -2.97 -1.86 -7.64
C PHE A 66 -2.38 -2.25 -6.29
N VAL A 67 -3.25 -2.46 -5.30
CA VAL A 67 -2.92 -2.86 -3.93
C VAL A 67 -4.01 -3.81 -3.38
N SER A 68 -3.65 -4.54 -2.33
CA SER A 68 -4.54 -5.42 -1.57
C SER A 68 -4.66 -4.90 -0.14
N LYS A 69 -5.85 -4.95 0.46
CA LYS A 69 -6.06 -4.71 1.91
C LYS A 69 -6.00 -6.02 2.71
N ASP A 70 -5.94 -7.15 2.01
CA ASP A 70 -5.76 -8.48 2.55
C ASP A 70 -4.43 -9.07 2.08
N ARG A 71 -3.69 -9.65 3.03
CA ARG A 71 -2.41 -10.29 2.77
C ARG A 71 -2.54 -11.54 1.89
N GLU A 72 -3.61 -12.32 2.04
CA GLU A 72 -3.84 -13.55 1.25
C GLU A 72 -3.87 -13.25 -0.25
N HIS A 73 -4.49 -12.14 -0.64
CA HIS A 73 -4.53 -11.72 -2.03
C HIS A 73 -3.15 -11.37 -2.58
N ALA A 74 -2.33 -10.65 -1.79
CA ALA A 74 -0.98 -10.31 -2.17
C ALA A 74 -0.09 -11.57 -2.28
N GLU A 75 -0.17 -12.48 -1.31
CA GLU A 75 0.56 -13.76 -1.33
C GLU A 75 0.17 -14.63 -2.53
N TYR A 76 -1.12 -14.67 -2.88
CA TYR A 76 -1.58 -15.35 -4.08
C TYR A 76 -0.88 -14.82 -5.34
N PHE A 77 -0.82 -13.50 -5.52
CA PHE A 77 -0.17 -12.90 -6.69
C PHE A 77 1.35 -13.07 -6.67
N LEU A 78 1.97 -12.96 -5.50
CA LEU A 78 3.40 -13.21 -5.34
C LEU A 78 3.77 -14.62 -5.84
N LYS A 79 3.04 -15.62 -5.36
CA LYS A 79 3.30 -17.03 -5.68
C LYS A 79 2.97 -17.42 -7.12
N ASN A 80 1.83 -16.94 -7.66
CA ASN A 80 1.30 -17.47 -8.94
C ASN A 80 1.65 -16.59 -10.15
N ASN A 81 1.96 -15.31 -9.92
CA ASN A 81 2.12 -14.34 -11.00
C ASN A 81 3.45 -13.58 -10.92
N ARG A 82 4.13 -13.57 -9.77
CA ARG A 82 5.28 -12.70 -9.50
C ARG A 82 6.41 -13.45 -8.80
N GLU A 83 6.70 -14.65 -9.28
CA GLU A 83 7.81 -15.43 -8.74
C GLU A 83 9.12 -14.63 -8.82
N GLY A 84 9.84 -14.55 -7.70
CA GLY A 84 11.04 -13.71 -7.55
C GLY A 84 10.76 -12.20 -7.34
N GLY A 85 9.50 -11.81 -7.17
CA GLY A 85 9.11 -10.46 -6.77
C GLY A 85 9.18 -10.27 -5.26
N GLU A 86 8.80 -9.07 -4.83
CA GLU A 86 8.72 -8.70 -3.43
C GLU A 86 7.28 -8.30 -3.06
N MET A 87 6.94 -8.51 -1.80
CA MET A 87 5.73 -7.96 -1.19
C MET A 87 6.13 -6.88 -0.21
N LEU A 88 5.43 -5.77 -0.24
CA LEU A 88 5.58 -4.69 0.74
C LEU A 88 4.25 -4.40 1.41
N THR A 89 4.32 -3.82 2.60
CA THR A 89 3.16 -3.39 3.38
C THR A 89 3.35 -1.95 3.86
N PHE A 90 2.24 -1.24 4.03
CA PHE A 90 2.19 0.10 4.60
C PHE A 90 0.80 0.34 5.20
N LYS A 91 0.68 1.34 6.05
CA LYS A 91 -0.58 1.74 6.69
C LYS A 91 -1.19 2.93 5.98
N VAL A 92 -2.51 2.96 5.92
CA VAL A 92 -3.32 4.07 5.40
C VAL A 92 -4.34 4.47 6.47
N PRO A 93 -4.57 5.77 6.74
CA PRO A 93 -5.59 6.20 7.68
C PRO A 93 -6.96 5.65 7.33
N LYS A 94 -7.73 5.25 8.34
CA LYS A 94 -9.05 4.66 8.18
C LYS A 94 -10.02 5.58 7.45
N TRP A 95 -9.95 6.89 7.67
CA TRP A 95 -10.80 7.84 6.95
C TRP A 95 -10.56 7.79 5.44
N LEU A 96 -9.31 7.65 4.99
CA LEU A 96 -8.94 7.56 3.58
C LEU A 96 -9.35 6.20 3.01
N ASP A 97 -9.22 5.14 3.81
CA ASP A 97 -9.71 3.80 3.47
C ASP A 97 -11.22 3.77 3.24
N ASP A 98 -11.99 4.31 4.19
CA ASP A 98 -13.44 4.36 4.16
C ASP A 98 -13.92 5.22 2.99
N PHE A 99 -13.28 6.38 2.77
CA PHE A 99 -13.55 7.24 1.62
C PHE A 99 -13.28 6.51 0.30
N ALA A 100 -12.19 5.74 0.18
CA ALA A 100 -11.93 4.92 -0.99
C ALA A 100 -13.02 3.86 -1.21
N ASN A 101 -13.44 3.17 -0.14
CA ASN A 101 -14.47 2.13 -0.21
C ASN A 101 -15.83 2.68 -0.64
N GLU A 102 -16.21 3.87 -0.19
CA GLU A 102 -17.48 4.51 -0.51
C GLU A 102 -17.63 4.81 -2.01
N TYR A 103 -16.54 5.29 -2.65
CA TYR A 103 -16.56 5.72 -4.04
C TYR A 103 -16.08 4.66 -5.02
N ALA A 104 -15.50 3.56 -4.54
CA ALA A 104 -15.00 2.52 -5.41
C ALA A 104 -16.12 1.86 -6.23
N ILE A 105 -15.84 1.63 -7.50
CA ILE A 105 -16.78 0.96 -8.41
C ILE A 105 -16.16 -0.33 -8.97
N PRO A 106 -16.97 -1.30 -9.43
CA PRO A 106 -16.44 -2.49 -10.10
C PRO A 106 -15.62 -2.14 -11.34
N ASP A 107 -14.52 -2.86 -11.58
CA ASP A 107 -13.70 -2.70 -12.79
C ASP A 107 -14.48 -3.04 -14.09
N LEU A 108 -15.50 -3.89 -13.98
CA LEU A 108 -16.39 -4.21 -15.09
C LEU A 108 -17.06 -2.93 -15.63
N LYS A 109 -16.79 -2.62 -16.90
CA LYS A 109 -17.28 -1.41 -17.58
C LYS A 109 -16.84 -0.10 -16.91
N TYR A 110 -15.75 -0.11 -16.14
CA TYR A 110 -15.21 1.05 -15.43
C TYR A 110 -15.14 2.31 -16.30
N ASN A 111 -14.57 2.22 -17.50
CA ASN A 111 -14.35 3.37 -18.40
C ASN A 111 -15.63 4.03 -18.93
N ILE A 112 -16.76 3.33 -18.92
CA ILE A 112 -18.05 3.83 -19.41
C ILE A 112 -19.08 3.99 -18.29
N ASN A 113 -18.69 3.71 -17.04
CA ASN A 113 -19.58 3.84 -15.91
C ASN A 113 -19.77 5.35 -15.60
N PRO A 114 -21.00 5.87 -15.56
CA PRO A 114 -21.24 7.29 -15.27
C PRO A 114 -20.77 7.68 -13.86
N LYS A 115 -20.64 6.73 -12.94
CA LYS A 115 -20.05 6.96 -11.60
C LYS A 115 -18.53 7.11 -11.64
N ASN A 116 -17.88 6.83 -12.75
CA ASN A 116 -16.44 7.00 -12.93
C ASN A 116 -16.12 8.45 -13.29
N GLN A 117 -16.38 9.36 -12.35
CA GLN A 117 -16.34 10.83 -12.41
C GLN A 117 -15.06 11.42 -13.06
N GLY A 118 -14.89 11.25 -14.37
CA GLY A 118 -13.67 11.65 -15.06
C GLY A 118 -12.50 10.68 -14.93
N LYS A 119 -12.74 9.37 -14.67
CA LYS A 119 -11.68 8.33 -14.54
C LYS A 119 -10.82 8.40 -13.27
N THR A 120 -11.35 9.03 -12.22
CA THR A 120 -10.61 9.34 -10.97
C THR A 120 -11.08 8.53 -9.76
N VAL A 121 -12.11 7.68 -9.89
CA VAL A 121 -12.61 6.90 -8.73
C VAL A 121 -11.83 5.60 -8.57
N PRO A 122 -11.63 5.09 -7.35
CA PRO A 122 -11.02 3.78 -7.15
C PRO A 122 -11.84 2.68 -7.83
N ARG A 123 -11.19 1.58 -8.17
CA ARG A 123 -11.85 0.41 -8.75
C ARG A 123 -11.63 -0.84 -7.93
N ILE A 124 -12.67 -1.65 -7.81
CA ILE A 124 -12.61 -2.98 -7.20
C ILE A 124 -12.21 -3.97 -8.29
N VAL A 125 -11.10 -4.67 -8.07
CA VAL A 125 -10.48 -5.59 -9.05
C VAL A 125 -10.47 -7.04 -8.57
N ASP A 126 -10.02 -7.94 -9.44
CA ASP A 126 -9.71 -9.34 -9.14
C ASP A 126 -10.79 -10.10 -8.33
N PRO A 127 -12.09 -10.04 -8.72
CA PRO A 127 -13.16 -10.63 -7.92
C PRO A 127 -13.11 -12.17 -7.81
N LYS A 128 -12.22 -12.84 -8.57
CA LYS A 128 -12.09 -14.30 -8.63
C LYS A 128 -10.87 -14.86 -7.90
N THR A 129 -10.03 -14.02 -7.30
CA THR A 129 -8.86 -14.43 -6.51
C THR A 129 -9.22 -14.55 -5.02
N PRO A 130 -8.36 -15.15 -4.17
CA PRO A 130 -8.54 -15.17 -2.71
C PRO A 130 -8.39 -13.78 -2.07
N GLY A 131 -8.67 -13.67 -0.76
CA GLY A 131 -8.57 -12.43 0.02
C GLY A 131 -9.64 -11.36 -0.28
N GLY A 132 -9.76 -10.40 0.64
CA GLY A 132 -10.60 -9.21 0.51
C GLY A 132 -9.87 -7.95 0.00
N GLY A 133 -10.63 -6.89 -0.25
CA GLY A 133 -10.13 -5.53 -0.46
C GLY A 133 -9.10 -5.34 -1.58
N LYS A 134 -9.53 -5.53 -2.82
CA LYS A 134 -8.65 -5.54 -4.00
C LYS A 134 -8.92 -4.29 -4.82
N TYR A 135 -7.97 -3.37 -4.82
CA TYR A 135 -8.22 -2.02 -5.33
C TYR A 135 -7.20 -1.57 -6.35
N GLY A 136 -7.69 -0.88 -7.37
CA GLY A 136 -6.90 -0.05 -8.26
C GLY A 136 -7.17 1.42 -7.98
N TYR A 137 -6.14 2.17 -7.64
CA TYR A 137 -6.22 3.60 -7.33
C TYR A 137 -5.68 4.44 -8.49
N PRO A 138 -6.49 5.30 -9.14
CA PRO A 138 -6.00 6.35 -10.03
C PRO A 138 -5.52 7.58 -9.25
N ALA A 139 -4.87 8.53 -9.91
CA ALA A 139 -4.78 9.89 -9.38
C ALA A 139 -6.19 10.48 -9.14
N PRO A 140 -6.41 11.29 -8.08
CA PRO A 140 -5.42 11.78 -7.09
C PRO A 140 -5.19 10.86 -5.87
N TRP A 141 -5.75 9.66 -5.86
CA TRP A 141 -5.67 8.76 -4.69
C TRP A 141 -4.24 8.29 -4.42
N ILE A 142 -3.42 8.16 -5.46
CA ILE A 142 -2.03 7.73 -5.35
C ILE A 142 -1.20 8.80 -4.63
N GLU A 143 -1.53 10.07 -4.84
CA GLU A 143 -0.94 11.22 -4.18
C GLU A 143 -1.36 11.25 -2.71
N TRP A 144 -2.64 11.02 -2.39
CA TRP A 144 -3.09 10.94 -1.00
C TRP A 144 -2.52 9.73 -0.25
N ILE A 145 -2.41 8.56 -0.90
CA ILE A 145 -1.76 7.39 -0.30
C ILE A 145 -0.27 7.66 -0.04
N GLU A 146 0.42 8.38 -0.93
CA GLU A 146 1.81 8.78 -0.71
C GLU A 146 1.95 9.77 0.46
N GLU A 147 1.06 10.77 0.49
CA GLU A 147 1.05 11.81 1.52
C GLU A 147 0.76 11.22 2.91
N TYR A 148 -0.31 10.44 3.03
CA TYR A 148 -0.80 9.93 4.32
C TYR A 148 -0.32 8.51 4.66
N GLY A 149 0.21 7.75 3.71
CA GLY A 149 0.72 6.41 3.93
C GLY A 149 2.03 6.41 4.71
N TYR A 150 2.19 5.48 5.65
CA TYR A 150 3.38 5.41 6.51
C TYR A 150 3.62 3.98 7.02
N GLY A 151 4.73 3.79 7.74
CA GLY A 151 5.12 2.48 8.27
C GLY A 151 5.41 1.46 7.17
N GLY A 152 5.87 1.94 6.02
CA GLY A 152 6.26 1.12 4.88
C GLY A 152 7.38 0.15 5.25
N ARG A 153 7.26 -1.11 4.83
CA ARG A 153 8.34 -2.12 4.92
C ARG A 153 8.18 -3.22 3.88
N ILE A 154 9.28 -3.83 3.50
CA ILE A 154 9.32 -5.05 2.68
C ILE A 154 9.05 -6.26 3.60
N LEU A 155 8.31 -7.26 3.11
CA LEU A 155 7.91 -8.49 3.82
C LEU A 155 8.68 -9.72 3.33
#